data_AF-A0A1I8GW22-F1
#
_entry.id   AF-A0A1I8GW22-F1
#
_cell.length_a   1.000
_cell.length_b   1.000
_cell.length_c   1.000
_cell.angle_alpha   90.00
_cell.angle_beta   90.00
_cell.angle_gamma   90.00
#
_symmetry.space_group_name_H-M   'P 1'
#
loop_
_entity.id
_entity.type
_entity.pdbx_description
1 polymer ?
#
loop_
_entity_poly.entity_id
_entity_poly.type
_entity_poly.pdbx_seq_one_letter_code
_entity_poly.pdbx_strand_id
1 'polypeptide(L)'
;TNREDFWQALVECANYGLTSSPKLPAGTAIIDLLAKMALLQLSDSNESNATASTVASVAGTASTSAASASVTVKDEILDGPDLDDPDCLAGRLISYCTELSCAADKAVRMRCVQLIYKILSALPVKVQISDDTFKRIQECLLERAWDVCGPVRAESLRALNRLQNPSRRDCPVISLMDHVARFDPSAEVRRTALQSIAFTNKSIPTIVSRTRDIDDSVRKAAYDKLTDRANCFSRLDIQCR
;
A
#
# COMPACT_ATOMS: atom_id res chain seq x y z
N THR A 1 26.06 16.11 -7.04
CA THR A 1 25.23 15.82 -8.23
C THR A 1 23.89 16.46 -7.99
N ASN A 2 23.32 17.18 -8.96
CA ASN A 2 22.03 17.86 -8.76
C ASN A 2 20.93 16.82 -8.53
N ARG A 3 20.03 17.05 -7.57
CA ARG A 3 18.93 16.13 -7.23
C ARG A 3 18.00 15.89 -8.43
N GLU A 4 17.81 16.93 -9.23
CA GLU A 4 17.01 16.84 -10.45
C GLU A 4 17.68 15.99 -11.53
N ASP A 5 19.01 16.06 -11.67
CA ASP A 5 19.75 15.21 -12.61
C ASP A 5 19.63 13.73 -12.21
N PHE A 6 19.68 13.44 -10.90
CA PHE A 6 19.45 12.09 -10.39
C PHE A 6 18.03 11.61 -10.71
N TRP A 7 17.02 12.44 -10.47
CA TRP A 7 15.64 12.10 -10.79
C TRP A 7 15.43 11.82 -12.28
N GLN A 8 16.01 12.65 -13.16
CA GLN A 8 15.94 12.44 -14.61
C GLN A 8 16.58 11.10 -15.02
N ALA A 9 17.78 10.80 -14.54
CA ALA A 9 18.44 9.53 -14.80
C ALA A 9 17.63 8.33 -14.26
N LEU A 10 17.01 8.48 -13.09
CA LEU A 10 16.15 7.46 -12.50
C LEU A 10 14.90 7.21 -13.35
N VAL A 11 14.26 8.28 -13.84
CA VAL A 11 13.10 8.20 -14.73
C VAL A 11 13.44 7.52 -16.05
N GLU A 12 14.60 7.83 -16.64
CA GLU A 12 15.08 7.14 -17.85
C GLU A 12 15.25 5.63 -17.62
N CYS A 13 15.85 5.24 -16.49
CA CYS A 13 15.98 3.83 -16.10
C CYS A 13 14.61 3.19 -15.83
N ALA A 14 13.71 3.91 -15.16
CA ALA A 14 12.37 3.43 -14.85
C ALA A 14 11.54 3.20 -16.12
N ASN A 15 11.64 4.08 -17.12
CA ASN A 15 10.94 3.93 -18.40
C ASN A 15 11.28 2.63 -19.12
N TYR A 16 12.52 2.17 -19.05
CA TYR A 16 12.91 0.87 -19.59
C TYR A 16 12.20 -0.29 -18.86
N GLY A 17 12.09 -0.22 -17.54
CA GLY A 17 11.34 -1.19 -16.75
C GLY A 17 9.83 -1.14 -16.98
N LEU A 18 9.25 0.07 -17.08
CA LEU A 18 7.81 0.30 -17.23
C LEU A 18 7.28 -0.15 -18.60
N THR A 19 8.06 0.05 -19.66
CA THR A 19 7.70 -0.34 -21.04
C THR A 19 8.03 -1.80 -21.37
N SER A 20 8.81 -2.47 -20.50
CA SER A 20 9.15 -3.87 -20.70
C SER A 20 7.90 -4.77 -20.63
N SER A 21 7.88 -5.79 -21.49
CA SER A 21 6.79 -6.77 -21.49
C SER A 21 6.70 -7.48 -20.12
N PRO A 22 5.48 -7.74 -19.61
CA PRO A 22 5.26 -8.36 -18.30
C PRO A 22 5.88 -9.75 -18.16
N LYS A 23 6.15 -10.42 -19.28
CA LYS A 23 6.74 -11.76 -19.31
C LYS A 23 8.25 -11.76 -19.01
N LEU A 24 8.92 -10.62 -19.16
CA LEU A 24 10.36 -10.55 -18.90
C LEU A 24 10.64 -10.37 -17.40
N PRO A 25 11.48 -11.22 -16.80
CA PRO A 25 11.85 -11.08 -15.39
C PRO A 25 12.65 -9.81 -15.12
N ALA A 26 13.38 -9.30 -16.12
CA ALA A 26 14.15 -8.07 -16.03
C ALA A 26 13.26 -6.86 -15.67
N GLY A 27 12.07 -6.77 -16.26
CA GLY A 27 11.11 -5.70 -15.95
C GLY A 27 10.68 -5.73 -14.48
N THR A 28 10.36 -6.92 -13.97
CA THR A 28 9.97 -7.10 -12.56
C THR A 28 11.14 -6.75 -11.62
N ALA A 29 12.37 -7.14 -11.97
CA ALA A 29 13.55 -6.82 -11.18
C ALA A 29 13.80 -5.31 -11.08
N ILE A 30 13.57 -4.56 -12.17
CA ILE A 30 13.70 -3.10 -12.14
C ILE A 30 12.65 -2.48 -11.21
N ILE A 31 11.39 -2.91 -11.32
CA ILE A 31 10.33 -2.43 -10.42
C ILE A 31 10.62 -2.76 -8.95
N ASP A 32 11.15 -3.96 -8.67
CA ASP A 32 11.56 -4.36 -7.33
C ASP A 32 12.73 -3.51 -6.81
N LEU A 33 13.70 -3.19 -7.67
CA LEU A 33 14.82 -2.32 -7.33
C LEU A 33 14.33 -0.91 -7.00
N LEU A 34 13.48 -0.32 -7.84
CA LEU A 34 12.92 1.01 -7.62
C LEU A 34 12.14 1.09 -6.31
N ALA A 35 11.31 0.08 -6.03
CA ALA A 35 10.56 0.01 -4.77
C ALA A 35 11.52 -0.07 -3.57
N LYS A 36 12.55 -0.93 -3.63
CA LYS A 36 13.54 -1.06 -2.55
C LYS A 36 14.34 0.21 -2.31
N MET A 37 14.78 0.88 -3.38
CA MET A 37 15.49 2.16 -3.27
C MET A 37 14.64 3.21 -2.57
N ALA A 38 13.36 3.32 -2.93
CA ALA A 38 12.43 4.25 -2.30
C ALA A 38 12.22 3.96 -0.80
N LEU A 39 12.14 2.68 -0.44
CA LEU A 39 11.91 2.25 0.93
C LEU A 39 13.16 2.36 1.81
N LEU A 40 14.35 2.15 1.25
CA LEU A 40 15.62 2.32 1.97
C LEU A 40 15.82 3.78 2.38
N GLN A 41 15.50 4.74 1.51
CA GLN A 41 15.55 6.14 1.87
C GLN A 41 14.63 6.47 3.06
N LEU A 42 13.46 5.82 3.16
CA LEU A 42 12.55 5.99 4.28
C LEU A 42 13.06 5.33 5.58
N SER A 43 13.85 4.26 5.49
CA SER A 43 14.46 3.65 6.68
C SER A 43 15.61 4.48 7.23
N ASP A 44 16.44 5.08 6.37
CA ASP A 44 17.59 5.87 6.79
C ASP A 44 17.17 7.14 7.55
N SER A 45 16.06 7.77 7.13
CA SER A 45 15.47 8.90 7.86
C SER A 45 14.98 8.53 9.27
N ASN A 46 14.62 7.26 9.53
CA ASN A 46 14.22 6.82 10.86
C ASN A 46 15.41 6.70 11.82
N GLU A 47 16.59 6.32 11.33
CA GLU A 47 17.81 6.21 12.15
C GLU A 47 18.42 7.59 12.46
N SER A 48 18.36 8.54 11.51
CA SER A 48 18.80 9.92 11.75
C SER A 48 17.92 10.64 12.77
N ASN A 49 16.60 10.42 12.76
CA ASN A 49 15.68 11.05 13.72
C ASN A 49 15.77 10.41 15.10
N ALA A 50 16.01 9.10 15.20
CA ALA A 50 16.24 8.41 16.48
C ALA A 50 17.55 8.84 17.16
N THR A 51 18.62 9.06 16.38
CA THR A 51 19.88 9.58 16.91
C THR A 51 19.74 11.04 17.34
N ALA A 52 19.07 11.90 16.54
CA ALA A 52 18.80 13.30 16.88
C ALA A 52 17.96 13.47 18.16
N SER A 53 16.92 12.65 18.35
CA SER A 53 16.09 12.65 19.57
C SER A 53 16.87 12.26 20.83
N THR A 54 17.83 11.33 20.72
CA THR A 54 18.66 10.91 21.86
C THR A 54 19.63 12.03 22.28
N VAL A 55 20.23 12.76 21.33
CA VAL A 55 21.13 13.90 21.66
C VAL A 55 20.40 15.10 22.26
N ALA A 56 19.12 15.31 21.94
CA ALA A 56 18.32 16.40 22.50
C ALA A 56 17.98 16.22 23.99
N SER A 57 18.00 14.98 24.51
CA SER A 57 17.64 14.67 25.91
C SER A 57 18.77 14.89 26.94
N VAL A 58 19.98 15.28 26.52
CA VAL A 58 21.15 15.44 27.42
C VAL A 58 21.42 16.90 27.82
N ALA A 59 20.65 17.87 27.31
CA ALA A 59 20.83 19.29 27.63
C ALA A 59 19.62 19.87 28.39
N GLY A 60 19.60 19.76 29.73
CA GLY A 60 18.52 20.36 30.52
C GLY A 60 18.50 20.13 32.02
N THR A 61 19.65 20.22 32.71
CA THR A 61 19.66 20.34 34.18
C THR A 61 19.65 21.82 34.59
N ALA A 62 18.51 22.34 35.10
CA ALA A 62 18.44 23.23 36.27
C ALA A 62 17.02 23.79 36.54
N SER A 63 16.63 23.76 37.82
CA SER A 63 15.73 24.71 38.55
C SER A 63 14.21 24.46 38.65
N THR A 64 13.82 23.90 39.80
CA THR A 64 12.78 24.34 40.77
C THR A 64 11.59 25.25 40.36
N SER A 65 10.40 24.76 40.72
CA SER A 65 9.29 25.40 41.49
C SER A 65 7.90 25.34 40.84
N ALA A 66 6.91 25.20 41.71
CA ALA A 66 5.54 24.75 41.48
C ALA A 66 4.60 25.83 40.94
N ALA A 67 3.68 25.46 40.04
CA ALA A 67 2.26 25.83 40.06
C ALA A 67 1.50 25.22 38.87
N SER A 68 0.26 24.86 39.13
CA SER A 68 -0.81 24.29 38.28
C SER A 68 -1.08 25.00 36.95
N ALA A 69 -1.21 24.25 35.85
CA ALA A 69 -2.08 24.58 34.70
C ALA A 69 -2.20 23.40 33.71
N SER A 70 -3.45 23.02 33.41
CA SER A 70 -3.95 22.42 32.15
C SER A 70 -3.03 21.48 31.36
N VAL A 71 -3.35 20.18 31.37
CA VAL A 71 -2.84 19.19 30.41
C VAL A 71 -3.42 19.50 29.04
N THR A 72 -2.74 20.36 28.28
CA THR A 72 -2.77 20.29 26.83
C THR A 72 -1.97 19.05 26.44
N VAL A 73 -2.67 18.02 25.97
CA VAL A 73 -2.03 16.96 25.18
C VAL A 73 -1.48 17.66 23.95
N LYS A 74 -0.20 18.08 24.01
CA LYS A 74 0.55 18.33 22.79
C LYS A 74 0.56 16.99 22.09
N ASP A 75 -0.16 16.90 20.99
CA ASP A 75 0.07 15.86 19.99
C ASP A 75 1.58 15.81 19.78
N GLU A 76 2.23 14.77 20.27
CA GLU A 76 3.60 14.48 19.89
C GLU A 76 3.55 14.30 18.38
N ILE A 77 4.01 15.32 17.66
CA ILE A 77 4.23 15.24 16.22
C ILE A 77 5.12 14.02 16.04
N LEU A 78 4.55 12.96 15.48
CA LEU A 78 5.33 11.80 15.05
C LEU A 78 6.24 12.34 13.95
N ASP A 79 7.49 12.71 14.28
CA ASP A 79 8.55 13.13 13.35
C ASP A 79 9.01 11.93 12.48
N GLY A 80 8.06 11.31 11.80
CA GLY A 80 8.27 10.29 10.78
C GLY A 80 8.45 10.94 9.41
N PRO A 81 9.04 10.24 8.44
CA PRO A 81 9.18 10.75 7.09
C PRO A 81 7.80 11.03 6.48
N ASP A 82 7.66 12.19 5.86
CA ASP A 82 6.47 12.60 5.13
C ASP A 82 6.56 12.14 3.67
N LEU A 83 5.50 11.49 3.18
CA LEU A 83 5.40 11.09 1.78
C LEU A 83 5.19 12.27 0.83
N ASP A 84 4.69 13.41 1.34
CA ASP A 84 4.45 14.60 0.55
C ASP A 84 5.67 15.52 0.43
N ASP A 85 6.75 15.21 1.15
CA ASP A 85 8.02 15.91 1.03
C ASP A 85 8.57 15.75 -0.42
N PRO A 86 8.91 16.85 -1.12
CA PRO A 86 9.45 16.79 -2.49
C PRO A 86 10.74 15.96 -2.60
N ASP A 87 11.45 15.76 -1.49
CA ASP A 87 12.70 15.01 -1.41
C ASP A 87 12.45 13.52 -1.13
N CYS A 88 11.21 13.15 -0.76
CA CYS A 88 10.80 11.78 -0.57
C CYS A 88 10.67 11.05 -1.91
N LEU A 89 11.62 10.15 -2.19
CA LEU A 89 11.61 9.38 -3.44
C LEU A 89 10.36 8.50 -3.59
N ALA A 90 9.87 7.94 -2.48
CA ALA A 90 8.65 7.13 -2.50
C ALA A 90 7.43 7.96 -2.94
N GLY A 91 7.28 9.17 -2.41
CA GLY A 91 6.22 10.11 -2.79
C GLY A 91 6.32 10.52 -4.25
N ARG A 92 7.53 10.90 -4.69
CA ARG A 92 7.78 11.32 -6.07
C ARG A 92 7.53 10.20 -7.07
N LEU A 93 7.92 8.97 -6.76
CA LEU A 93 7.63 7.79 -7.59
C LEU A 93 6.13 7.45 -7.64
N ILE A 94 5.43 7.55 -6.51
CA ILE A 94 3.98 7.33 -6.48
C ILE A 94 3.27 8.37 -7.36
N SER A 95 3.59 9.65 -7.20
CA SER A 95 3.02 10.73 -8.02
C SER A 95 3.27 10.49 -9.51
N TYR A 96 4.53 10.19 -9.88
CA TYR A 96 4.90 9.84 -11.25
C TYR A 96 4.10 8.65 -11.80
N CYS A 97 3.94 7.58 -11.01
CA CYS A 97 3.17 6.40 -11.41
C CYS A 97 1.67 6.67 -11.51
N THR A 98 1.11 7.54 -10.68
CA THR A 98 -0.32 7.89 -10.75
C THR A 98 -0.65 8.59 -12.08
N GLU A 99 0.22 9.48 -12.54
CA GLU A 99 0.09 10.14 -13.85
C GLU A 99 0.23 9.15 -15.01
N LEU A 100 1.25 8.29 -14.98
CA LEU A 100 1.48 7.29 -16.02
C LEU A 100 0.48 6.12 -16.02
N SER A 101 -0.31 5.96 -14.96
CA SER A 101 -1.33 4.92 -14.88
C SER A 101 -2.44 5.08 -15.94
N CYS A 102 -2.53 6.25 -16.58
CA CYS A 102 -3.46 6.54 -17.68
C CYS A 102 -2.86 6.31 -19.08
N ALA A 103 -1.63 5.80 -19.19
CA ALA A 103 -0.96 5.58 -20.47
C ALA A 103 -1.72 4.61 -21.40
N ALA A 104 -1.57 4.77 -22.71
CA ALA A 104 -2.21 3.89 -23.69
C ALA A 104 -1.70 2.43 -23.59
N ASP A 105 -0.44 2.24 -23.22
CA ASP A 105 0.15 0.92 -23.09
C ASP A 105 -0.28 0.22 -21.79
N LYS A 106 -0.90 -0.96 -21.93
CA LYS A 106 -1.29 -1.83 -20.81
C LYS A 106 -0.10 -2.26 -19.94
N ALA A 107 1.09 -2.43 -20.51
CA ALA A 107 2.27 -2.84 -19.75
C ALA A 107 2.67 -1.73 -18.77
N VAL A 108 2.77 -0.50 -19.26
CA VAL A 108 3.07 0.69 -18.45
C VAL A 108 2.04 0.84 -17.33
N ARG A 109 0.74 0.79 -17.66
CA ARG A 109 -0.33 0.89 -16.64
C ARG A 109 -0.21 -0.17 -15.55
N MET A 110 0.01 -1.43 -15.93
CA MET A 110 0.19 -2.53 -14.98
C MET A 110 1.43 -2.30 -14.10
N ARG A 111 2.57 -1.94 -14.71
CA ARG A 111 3.83 -1.74 -13.98
C ARG A 111 3.78 -0.55 -13.01
N CYS A 112 3.10 0.55 -13.40
CA CYS A 112 2.90 1.70 -12.52
C CYS A 112 2.08 1.30 -11.28
N VAL A 113 0.97 0.60 -11.48
CA VAL A 113 0.13 0.11 -10.36
C VAL A 113 0.89 -0.91 -9.51
N GLN A 114 1.70 -1.78 -10.12
CA GLN A 114 2.55 -2.74 -9.42
C GLN A 114 3.61 -2.04 -8.56
N LEU A 115 4.24 -0.96 -9.06
CA LEU A 115 5.20 -0.18 -8.29
C LEU A 115 4.53 0.50 -7.10
N ILE A 116 3.37 1.13 -7.33
CA ILE A 116 2.55 1.72 -6.26
C ILE A 116 2.23 0.66 -5.20
N TYR A 117 1.75 -0.53 -5.59
CA TYR A 117 1.48 -1.64 -4.67
C TYR A 117 2.71 -2.01 -3.82
N LYS A 118 3.88 -2.16 -4.44
CA LYS A 118 5.10 -2.57 -3.74
C LYS A 118 5.56 -1.53 -2.73
N ILE A 119 5.55 -0.25 -3.11
CA ILE A 119 5.87 0.84 -2.20
C ILE A 119 4.86 0.83 -1.06
N LEU A 120 3.55 0.93 -1.37
CA LEU A 120 2.50 0.98 -0.36
C LEU A 120 2.55 -0.23 0.59
N SER A 121 2.77 -1.45 0.11
CA SER A 121 2.76 -2.65 0.96
C SER A 121 3.90 -2.69 1.96
N ALA A 122 5.04 -2.10 1.63
CA ALA A 122 6.24 -2.11 2.46
C ALA A 122 6.49 -0.77 3.19
N LEU A 123 5.61 0.23 3.04
CA LEU A 123 5.70 1.47 3.81
C LEU A 123 5.73 1.19 5.32
N PRO A 124 6.64 1.81 6.10
CA PRO A 124 6.61 1.76 7.56
C PRO A 124 5.31 2.34 8.14
N VAL A 125 4.95 1.93 9.36
CA VAL A 125 3.73 2.40 10.05
C VAL A 125 3.80 3.90 10.42
N LYS A 126 5.02 4.43 10.59
CA LYS A 126 5.27 5.80 11.04
C LYS A 126 5.29 6.84 9.91
N VAL A 127 5.11 6.43 8.65
CA VAL A 127 5.13 7.36 7.51
C VAL A 127 3.86 8.19 7.53
N GLN A 128 4.01 9.51 7.46
CA GLN A 128 2.88 10.42 7.33
C GLN A 128 2.46 10.52 5.86
N ILE A 129 1.15 10.59 5.61
CA ILE A 129 0.55 10.74 4.29
C ILE A 129 -0.55 11.78 4.41
N SER A 130 -0.50 12.85 3.61
CA SER A 130 -1.61 13.80 3.54
C SER A 130 -2.89 13.13 3.01
N ASP A 131 -4.03 13.63 3.47
CA ASP A 131 -5.34 13.17 3.02
C ASP A 131 -5.52 13.33 1.51
N ASP A 132 -4.92 14.37 0.91
CA ASP A 132 -5.06 14.64 -0.52
C ASP A 132 -4.25 13.66 -1.37
N THR A 133 -3.03 13.33 -0.95
CA THR A 133 -2.22 12.29 -1.61
C THR A 133 -2.83 10.92 -1.42
N PHE A 134 -3.33 10.62 -0.22
CA PHE A 134 -4.07 9.39 0.03
C PHE A 134 -5.29 9.24 -0.90
N LYS A 135 -6.12 10.28 -1.02
CA LYS A 135 -7.29 10.30 -1.92
C LYS A 135 -6.88 10.13 -3.38
N ARG A 136 -5.85 10.86 -3.85
CA ARG A 136 -5.35 10.76 -5.22
C ARG A 136 -4.92 9.33 -5.57
N ILE A 137 -4.17 8.69 -4.69
CA ILE A 137 -3.76 7.29 -4.86
C ILE A 137 -4.98 6.37 -4.88
N GLN A 138 -5.91 6.57 -3.94
CA GLN A 138 -7.12 5.76 -3.84
C GLN A 138 -7.97 5.87 -5.11
N GLU A 139 -8.24 7.07 -5.59
CA GLU A 139 -9.03 7.33 -6.81
C GLU A 139 -8.36 6.70 -8.03
N CYS A 140 -7.06 6.93 -8.22
CA CYS A 140 -6.28 6.32 -9.28
C CYS A 140 -6.42 4.79 -9.28
N LEU A 141 -6.27 4.14 -8.13
CA LEU A 141 -6.37 2.69 -8.03
C LEU A 141 -7.81 2.19 -8.25
N LEU A 142 -8.82 2.89 -7.69
CA LEU A 142 -10.23 2.55 -7.90
C LEU A 142 -10.60 2.59 -9.39
N GLU A 143 -10.11 3.57 -10.15
CA GLU A 143 -10.30 3.60 -11.60
C GLU A 143 -9.61 2.43 -12.30
N ARG A 144 -8.36 2.10 -11.93
CA ARG A 144 -7.61 0.98 -12.53
C ARG A 144 -8.18 -0.39 -12.17
N ALA A 145 -9.01 -0.49 -11.14
CA ALA A 145 -9.74 -1.72 -10.85
C ALA A 145 -10.81 -2.05 -11.91
N TRP A 146 -11.20 -1.10 -12.76
CA TRP A 146 -12.11 -1.28 -13.88
C TRP A 146 -11.42 -1.27 -15.24
N ASP A 147 -10.11 -1.51 -15.27
CA ASP A 147 -9.35 -1.54 -16.52
C ASP A 147 -9.84 -2.64 -17.47
N VAL A 148 -9.71 -2.39 -18.78
CA VAL A 148 -9.97 -3.40 -19.82
C VAL A 148 -9.07 -4.64 -19.62
N CYS A 149 -7.83 -4.43 -19.16
CA CYS A 149 -6.83 -5.48 -18.99
C CYS A 149 -6.91 -6.14 -17.60
N GLY A 150 -7.18 -7.45 -17.56
CA GLY A 150 -7.28 -8.23 -16.32
C GLY A 150 -6.07 -8.12 -15.37
N PRO A 151 -4.82 -8.25 -15.87
CA PRO A 151 -3.63 -8.06 -15.03
C PRO A 151 -3.53 -6.69 -14.35
N VAL A 152 -3.95 -5.61 -15.03
CA VAL A 152 -3.99 -4.25 -14.43
C VAL A 152 -5.00 -4.23 -13.28
N ARG A 153 -6.19 -4.80 -13.49
CA ARG A 153 -7.21 -4.92 -12.44
C ARG A 153 -6.70 -5.72 -11.23
N ALA A 154 -6.02 -6.84 -11.47
CA ALA A 154 -5.45 -7.66 -10.41
C ALA A 154 -4.40 -6.90 -9.57
N GLU A 155 -3.47 -6.18 -10.21
CA GLU A 155 -2.49 -5.35 -9.49
C GLU A 155 -3.15 -4.22 -8.71
N SER A 156 -4.19 -3.58 -9.26
CA SER A 156 -4.94 -2.54 -8.54
C SER A 156 -5.56 -3.09 -7.25
N LEU A 157 -6.17 -4.28 -7.29
CA LEU A 157 -6.73 -4.91 -6.09
C LEU A 157 -5.66 -5.27 -5.05
N ARG A 158 -4.42 -5.57 -5.47
CA ARG A 158 -3.30 -5.77 -4.55
C ARG A 158 -2.91 -4.46 -3.87
N ALA A 159 -2.79 -3.38 -4.64
CA ALA A 159 -2.49 -2.04 -4.12
C ALA A 159 -3.57 -1.55 -3.13
N LEU A 160 -4.84 -1.73 -3.48
CA LEU A 160 -5.99 -1.33 -2.67
C LEU A 160 -6.09 -2.07 -1.33
N ASN A 161 -5.38 -3.20 -1.15
CA ASN A 161 -5.41 -3.99 0.08
C ASN A 161 -5.18 -3.12 1.33
N ARG A 162 -4.14 -2.27 1.28
CA ARG A 162 -3.72 -1.41 2.41
C ARG A 162 -4.60 -0.16 2.60
N LEU A 163 -5.42 0.18 1.61
CA LEU A 163 -6.28 1.39 1.62
C LEU A 163 -7.72 1.09 2.05
N GLN A 164 -7.99 -0.13 2.54
CA GLN A 164 -9.29 -0.50 3.05
C GLN A 164 -9.55 0.10 4.43
N ASN A 165 -10.80 0.47 4.70
CA ASN A 165 -11.25 0.88 6.03
C ASN A 165 -12.39 -0.06 6.49
N PRO A 166 -12.06 -1.15 7.23
CA PRO A 166 -13.05 -2.12 7.72
C PRO A 166 -14.04 -1.55 8.74
N SER A 167 -13.66 -0.48 9.45
CA SER A 167 -14.50 0.17 10.47
C SER A 167 -15.61 1.02 9.84
N ARG A 168 -15.36 1.57 8.63
CA ARG A 168 -16.35 2.33 7.87
C ARG A 168 -17.33 1.38 7.19
N ARG A 169 -18.61 1.47 7.54
CA ARG A 169 -19.68 0.65 6.92
C ARG A 169 -19.64 0.75 5.40
N ASP A 170 -19.58 1.95 4.84
CA ASP A 170 -19.63 2.18 3.39
C ASP A 170 -18.26 2.58 2.84
N CYS A 171 -17.29 1.68 2.99
CA CYS A 171 -15.96 1.83 2.39
C CYS A 171 -16.04 1.54 0.88
N PRO A 172 -15.66 2.48 -0.01
CA PRO A 172 -15.72 2.27 -1.46
C PRO A 172 -14.82 1.13 -1.92
N VAL A 173 -13.67 0.94 -1.29
CA VAL A 173 -12.70 -0.12 -1.64
C VAL A 173 -13.27 -1.50 -1.35
N ILE A 174 -13.91 -1.69 -0.19
CA ILE A 174 -14.49 -2.99 0.18
C ILE A 174 -15.67 -3.32 -0.74
N SER A 175 -16.55 -2.34 -1.01
CA SER A 175 -17.68 -2.51 -1.94
C SER A 175 -17.22 -2.85 -3.35
N LEU A 176 -16.15 -2.21 -3.82
CA LEU A 176 -15.53 -2.53 -5.11
C LEU A 176 -14.97 -3.96 -5.13
N MET A 177 -14.17 -4.34 -4.13
CA MET A 177 -13.60 -5.68 -4.04
C MET A 177 -14.68 -6.76 -3.98
N ASP A 178 -15.79 -6.47 -3.27
CA ASP A 178 -16.96 -7.34 -3.21
C ASP A 178 -17.57 -7.56 -4.59
N HIS A 179 -17.78 -6.47 -5.34
CA HIS A 179 -18.30 -6.53 -6.69
C HIS A 179 -17.38 -7.31 -7.62
N VAL A 180 -16.08 -7.00 -7.61
CA VAL A 180 -15.09 -7.62 -8.49
C VAL A 180 -14.95 -9.13 -8.19
N ALA A 181 -14.97 -9.53 -6.92
CA ALA A 181 -14.96 -10.94 -6.55
C ALA A 181 -16.20 -11.70 -7.07
N ARG A 182 -17.35 -11.04 -7.17
CA ARG A 182 -18.60 -11.66 -7.64
C ARG A 182 -18.69 -11.77 -9.16
N PHE A 183 -18.28 -10.73 -9.87
CA PHE A 183 -18.67 -10.51 -11.27
C PHE A 183 -17.52 -10.44 -12.27
N ASP A 184 -16.25 -10.34 -11.85
CA ASP A 184 -15.15 -10.21 -12.81
C ASP A 184 -15.02 -11.47 -13.68
N PRO A 185 -14.88 -11.33 -15.01
CA PRO A 185 -14.75 -12.47 -15.91
C PRO A 185 -13.45 -13.26 -15.66
N SER A 186 -12.36 -12.60 -15.25
CA SER A 186 -11.07 -13.22 -15.04
C SER A 186 -10.99 -13.89 -13.67
N ALA A 187 -10.71 -15.20 -13.69
CA ALA A 187 -10.49 -15.98 -12.47
C ALA A 187 -9.34 -15.42 -11.63
N GLU A 188 -8.25 -14.95 -12.26
CA GLU A 188 -7.11 -14.37 -11.55
C GLU A 188 -7.50 -13.10 -10.78
N VAL A 189 -8.36 -12.27 -11.35
CA VAL A 189 -8.82 -11.03 -10.71
C VAL A 189 -9.75 -11.37 -9.56
N ARG A 190 -10.70 -12.30 -9.73
CA ARG A 190 -11.56 -12.80 -8.64
C ARG A 190 -10.75 -13.38 -7.48
N ARG A 191 -9.76 -14.22 -7.80
CA ARG A 191 -8.83 -14.81 -6.82
C ARG A 191 -8.09 -13.72 -6.03
N THR A 192 -7.57 -12.72 -6.74
CA THR A 192 -6.82 -11.61 -6.13
C THR A 192 -7.73 -10.74 -5.26
N ALA A 193 -8.96 -10.47 -5.68
CA ALA A 193 -9.95 -9.76 -4.87
C ALA A 193 -10.22 -10.47 -3.54
N LEU A 194 -10.40 -11.80 -3.56
CA LEU A 194 -10.62 -12.60 -2.33
C LEU A 194 -9.42 -12.61 -1.40
N GLN A 195 -8.20 -12.68 -1.94
CA GLN A 195 -6.99 -12.60 -1.14
C GLN A 195 -6.85 -11.22 -0.48
N SER A 196 -7.17 -10.16 -1.23
CA SER A 196 -7.01 -8.79 -0.77
C SER A 196 -8.12 -8.27 0.15
N ILE A 197 -9.36 -8.73 0.01
CA ILE A 197 -10.51 -8.15 0.73
C ILE A 197 -10.37 -8.31 2.25
N ALA A 198 -10.71 -7.26 2.99
CA ALA A 198 -10.76 -7.29 4.44
C ALA A 198 -11.92 -8.18 4.92
N PHE A 199 -11.69 -8.92 6.00
CA PHE A 199 -12.71 -9.80 6.58
C PHE A 199 -13.69 -8.96 7.41
N THR A 200 -14.90 -8.75 6.89
CA THR A 200 -15.97 -7.95 7.51
C THR A 200 -17.31 -8.64 7.32
N ASN A 201 -18.32 -8.27 8.10
CA ASN A 201 -19.68 -8.83 7.97
C ASN A 201 -20.26 -8.67 6.55
N LYS A 202 -19.84 -7.64 5.81
CA LYS A 202 -20.25 -7.42 4.42
C LYS A 202 -19.55 -8.36 3.43
N SER A 203 -18.27 -8.66 3.63
CA SER A 203 -17.49 -9.50 2.70
C SER A 203 -17.62 -11.00 2.96
N ILE A 204 -17.99 -11.43 4.17
CA ILE A 204 -18.16 -12.85 4.51
C ILE A 204 -19.08 -13.60 3.53
N PRO A 205 -20.31 -13.13 3.24
CA PRO A 205 -21.20 -13.83 2.32
C PRO A 205 -20.57 -14.01 0.93
N THR A 206 -19.79 -13.03 0.48
CA THR A 206 -19.07 -13.07 -0.80
C THR A 206 -17.98 -14.12 -0.79
N ILE A 207 -17.13 -14.12 0.24
CA ILE A 207 -16.04 -15.10 0.40
C ILE A 207 -16.63 -16.52 0.43
N VAL A 208 -17.67 -16.75 1.23
CA VAL A 208 -18.33 -18.07 1.32
C VAL A 208 -18.94 -18.47 -0.02
N SER A 209 -19.60 -17.55 -0.74
CA SER A 209 -20.16 -17.85 -2.07
C SER A 209 -19.09 -18.27 -3.08
N ARG A 210 -17.85 -17.78 -2.93
CA ARG A 210 -16.72 -18.10 -3.81
C ARG A 210 -16.05 -19.45 -3.52
N THR A 211 -16.43 -20.14 -2.44
CA THR A 211 -16.07 -21.56 -2.26
C THR A 211 -16.67 -22.46 -3.35
N ARG A 212 -17.65 -21.95 -4.12
CA ARG A 212 -18.29 -22.63 -5.26
C ARG A 212 -18.01 -21.93 -6.59
N ASP A 213 -16.90 -21.21 -6.71
CA ASP A 213 -16.48 -20.62 -7.98
C ASP A 213 -16.19 -21.70 -9.04
N ILE A 214 -16.34 -21.32 -10.31
CA ILE A 214 -16.06 -22.18 -11.47
C ILE A 214 -14.58 -22.59 -11.47
N ASP A 215 -13.70 -21.67 -11.08
CA ASP A 215 -12.26 -21.90 -11.10
C ASP A 215 -11.72 -22.42 -9.75
N ASP A 216 -10.93 -23.48 -9.82
CA ASP A 216 -10.36 -24.18 -8.66
C ASP A 216 -9.44 -23.29 -7.82
N SER A 217 -8.68 -22.40 -8.47
CA SER A 217 -7.75 -21.49 -7.80
C SER A 217 -8.49 -20.44 -6.97
N VAL A 218 -9.68 -20.02 -7.42
CA VAL A 218 -10.55 -19.10 -6.70
C VAL A 218 -11.19 -19.80 -5.51
N ARG A 219 -11.66 -21.05 -5.68
CA ARG A 219 -12.18 -21.86 -4.56
C ARG A 219 -11.12 -22.04 -3.47
N LYS A 220 -9.89 -22.40 -3.85
CA LYS A 220 -8.76 -22.51 -2.91
C LYS A 220 -8.54 -21.20 -2.15
N ALA A 221 -8.45 -20.07 -2.85
CA ALA A 221 -8.26 -18.78 -2.21
C ALA A 221 -9.39 -18.40 -1.23
N ALA A 222 -10.63 -18.79 -1.51
CA ALA A 222 -11.74 -18.60 -0.59
C ALA A 222 -11.54 -19.42 0.70
N TYR A 223 -11.14 -20.69 0.58
CA TYR A 223 -10.83 -21.53 1.75
C TYR A 223 -9.64 -20.98 2.55
N ASP A 224 -8.54 -20.63 1.89
CA ASP A 224 -7.36 -20.04 2.53
C ASP A 224 -7.77 -18.81 3.37
N LYS A 225 -8.60 -17.93 2.80
CA LYS A 225 -9.08 -16.72 3.48
C LYS A 225 -9.96 -17.01 4.71
N LEU A 226 -10.81 -18.04 4.63
CA LEU A 226 -11.66 -18.47 5.75
C LEU A 226 -10.80 -19.08 6.87
N THR A 227 -9.81 -19.89 6.50
CA THR A 227 -8.89 -20.54 7.42
C THR A 227 -7.98 -19.53 8.13
N ASP A 228 -7.46 -18.53 7.42
CA ASP A 228 -6.66 -17.46 8.02
C ASP A 228 -7.39 -16.77 9.16
N ARG A 229 -8.70 -16.54 9.01
CA ARG A 229 -9.50 -15.93 10.08
C ARG A 229 -9.79 -16.91 11.22
N ALA A 230 -10.06 -18.17 10.93
CA ALA A 230 -10.29 -19.21 11.95
C ALA A 230 -9.05 -19.43 12.83
N ASN A 231 -7.85 -19.41 12.22
CA ASN A 231 -6.59 -19.56 12.93
C ASN A 231 -6.34 -18.42 13.92
N CYS A 232 -6.76 -17.19 13.61
CA CYS A 232 -6.70 -16.08 14.55
C CYS A 232 -7.53 -16.31 15.82
N PHE A 233 -8.62 -17.08 15.77
CA PHE A 233 -9.39 -17.45 16.96
C PHE A 233 -8.70 -18.57 17.75
N SER A 234 -8.15 -19.57 17.07
CA SER A 234 -7.44 -20.68 17.75
C SER A 234 -6.19 -20.26 18.53
N ARG A 235 -5.54 -19.14 18.15
CA ARG A 235 -4.39 -18.58 18.89
C ARG A 235 -4.80 -17.86 20.17
N LEU A 236 -6.06 -17.45 20.31
CA LEU A 236 -6.55 -16.80 21.53
C LEU A 236 -6.94 -17.82 22.62
N ASP A 237 -7.23 -19.07 22.24
CA ASP A 237 -7.67 -20.11 23.18
C ASP A 237 -6.53 -20.84 23.93
N ILE A 238 -5.26 -20.55 23.62
CA ILE A 238 -4.09 -21.24 24.25
C ILE A 238 -3.56 -20.47 25.48
N GLN A 239 -4.04 -19.27 25.78
CA GLN A 239 -3.65 -18.51 26.98
C GLN A 239 -4.67 -18.56 28.13
N CYS A 240 -5.68 -19.41 28.03
CA CYS A 240 -6.67 -19.62 29.09
C CYS A 240 -6.69 -21.09 29.54
N ARG A 241 -5.60 -21.54 30.19
CA ARG A 241 -5.59 -22.68 31.10
C ARG A 241 -4.63 -22.42 32.25
#